data_AF-A0A9N9NLP8-F1
#
_entry.id   AF-A0A9N9NLP8-F1
#
_cell.length_a   1.000
_cell.length_b   1.000
_cell.length_c   1.000
_cell.angle_alpha   90.00
_cell.angle_beta   90.00
_cell.angle_gamma   90.00
#
_symmetry.space_group_name_H-M   'P 1'
#
loop_
_entity.id
_entity.type
_entity.pdbx_description
1 polymer ?
#
loop_
_entity_poly.entity_id
_entity_poly.type
_entity_poly.pdbx_seq_one_letter_code
_entity_poly.pdbx_strand_id
1 'polypeptide(L)'
;EGSVPRRMETRSAWSRAEKPVMEISDLSEKESKDYLIKRCTIKEEKKGKFIRTECKINDEQVNELYKLVGGRAVDLKDVANKFLAGHSLEVIKQQVLTEVETKFQSAQLLPNDPHYEVGKCIISDLLEYKEISFLTFKKYFNKTDELNEVLESNIFAYYLTKNTVTFQSQSVEYYIQKNSDIFVKEKSIK
;
A
#
# COMPACT_ATOMS: atom_id res chain seq x y z
N GLU A 1 -4.27 4.95 4.25
CA GLU A 1 -5.47 5.73 4.58
C GLU A 1 -6.54 5.41 3.53
N GLY A 2 -7.54 4.61 3.92
CA GLY A 2 -8.70 4.23 3.08
C GLY A 2 -9.86 5.21 3.26
N SER A 3 -10.97 4.77 3.89
CA SER A 3 -12.15 5.62 4.15
C SER A 3 -11.97 6.67 5.28
N VAL A 4 -10.86 6.61 6.01
CA VAL A 4 -10.62 7.41 7.22
C VAL A 4 -10.76 8.92 6.97
N PRO A 5 -10.10 9.52 5.95
CA PRO A 5 -10.27 10.95 5.68
C PRO A 5 -11.74 11.32 5.46
N ARG A 6 -12.46 10.54 4.64
CA ARG A 6 -13.88 10.77 4.34
C ARG A 6 -14.76 10.71 5.60
N ARG A 7 -14.50 9.75 6.48
CA ARG A 7 -15.20 9.66 7.78
C ARG A 7 -14.87 10.85 8.67
N MET A 8 -13.65 11.36 8.63
CA MET A 8 -13.28 12.55 9.39
C MET A 8 -13.98 13.81 8.87
N GLU A 9 -14.12 13.97 7.54
CA GLU A 9 -14.82 15.11 6.93
C GLU A 9 -16.27 15.28 7.40
N THR A 10 -16.95 14.17 7.71
CA THR A 10 -18.34 14.19 8.21
C THR A 10 -18.47 14.72 9.64
N ARG A 11 -17.36 14.90 10.37
CA ARG A 11 -17.39 15.38 11.76
C ARG A 11 -17.38 16.89 11.80
N SER A 12 -18.18 17.48 12.68
CA SER A 12 -18.22 18.94 12.90
C SER A 12 -16.85 19.56 13.21
N ALA A 13 -15.99 18.82 13.92
CA ALA A 13 -14.62 19.23 14.24
C ALA A 13 -13.75 19.44 12.99
N TRP A 14 -14.03 18.76 11.87
CA TRP A 14 -13.28 18.90 10.62
C TRP A 14 -13.36 20.30 10.04
N SER A 15 -14.51 20.98 10.19
CA SER A 15 -14.68 22.38 9.78
C SER A 15 -13.75 23.34 10.51
N ARG A 16 -13.21 22.92 11.66
CA ARG A 16 -12.30 23.69 12.51
C ARG A 16 -10.84 23.24 12.37
N ALA A 17 -10.56 22.26 11.51
CA ALA A 17 -9.19 21.82 11.27
C ALA A 17 -8.37 22.93 10.62
N GLU A 18 -7.09 23.03 11.01
CA GLU A 18 -6.14 23.95 10.40
C GLU A 18 -5.92 23.58 8.93
N LYS A 19 -5.89 24.59 8.05
CA LYS A 19 -5.73 24.41 6.61
C LYS A 19 -4.35 24.92 6.16
N PRO A 20 -3.63 24.21 5.29
CA PRO A 20 -4.03 22.95 4.66
C PRO A 20 -3.91 21.75 5.60
N VAL A 21 -4.74 20.73 5.38
CA VAL A 21 -4.66 19.45 6.12
C VAL A 21 -3.32 18.81 5.80
N MET A 22 -2.59 18.39 6.84
CA MET A 22 -1.33 17.66 6.67
C MET A 22 -1.62 16.21 6.30
N GLU A 23 -1.30 15.84 5.06
CA GLU A 23 -1.42 14.49 4.54
C GLU A 23 -0.06 13.79 4.63
N ILE A 24 0.01 12.64 5.31
CA ILE A 24 1.27 11.88 5.45
C ILE A 24 1.35 10.87 4.30
N SER A 25 2.22 11.15 3.34
CA SER A 25 2.47 10.25 2.21
C SER A 25 3.51 9.18 2.52
N ASP A 26 3.67 8.24 1.59
CA ASP A 26 4.77 7.28 1.62
C ASP A 26 6.14 7.99 1.51
N LEU A 27 7.18 7.37 2.06
CA LEU A 27 8.56 7.84 1.98
C LEU A 27 9.08 7.77 0.53
N SER A 28 10.02 8.65 0.17
CA SER A 28 10.72 8.52 -1.12
C SER A 28 11.53 7.23 -1.19
N GLU A 29 11.91 6.80 -2.40
CA GLU A 29 12.77 5.62 -2.59
C GLU A 29 14.05 5.70 -1.74
N LYS A 30 14.71 6.87 -1.76
CA LYS A 30 15.95 7.10 -1.02
C LYS A 30 15.73 6.98 0.49
N GLU A 31 14.69 7.63 1.02
CA GLU A 31 14.36 7.58 2.45
C GLU A 31 13.95 6.17 2.89
N SER A 32 13.23 5.44 2.03
CA SER A 32 12.79 4.07 2.29
C SER A 32 13.97 3.11 2.39
N LYS A 33 14.91 3.19 1.44
CA LYS A 33 16.11 2.35 1.46
C LYS A 33 17.03 2.71 2.64
N ASP A 34 17.23 3.99 2.89
CA ASP A 34 17.99 4.46 4.06
C ASP A 34 17.36 3.99 5.37
N TYR A 35 16.03 4.01 5.46
CA TYR A 35 15.30 3.46 6.59
C TYR A 35 15.55 1.97 6.78
N LEU A 36 15.46 1.15 5.73
CA LEU A 36 15.72 -0.29 5.79
C LEU A 36 17.14 -0.59 6.26
N ILE A 37 18.14 0.10 5.70
CA ILE A 37 19.55 -0.04 6.09
C ILE A 37 19.73 0.31 7.57
N LYS A 38 19.24 1.49 8.00
CA LYS A 38 19.35 1.95 9.39
C LYS A 38 18.67 1.00 10.35
N ARG A 39 17.49 0.47 10.01
CA ARG A 39 16.72 -0.43 10.85
C ARG A 39 17.35 -1.80 10.96
N CYS A 40 17.95 -2.31 9.88
CA CYS A 40 18.66 -3.58 9.85
C CYS A 40 20.12 -3.50 10.31
N THR A 41 20.57 -2.32 10.73
CA THR A 41 21.90 -2.11 11.33
C THR A 41 21.82 -2.31 12.83
N ILE A 42 22.49 -3.34 13.34
CA ILE A 42 22.58 -3.60 14.78
C ILE A 42 23.81 -2.86 15.33
N LYS A 43 23.58 -2.06 16.37
CA LYS A 43 24.65 -1.39 17.12
C LYS A 43 24.83 -2.11 18.45
N GLU A 44 26.01 -2.69 18.67
CA GLU A 44 26.38 -3.24 19.96
C GLU A 44 27.10 -2.17 20.78
N GLU A 45 26.51 -1.82 21.92
CA GLU A 45 27.13 -0.97 22.93
C GLU A 45 27.41 -1.80 24.19
N LYS A 46 28.65 -1.75 24.72
CA LYS A 46 28.91 -2.18 26.11
C LYS A 46 29.58 -1.04 26.88
N LYS A 47 29.08 -0.80 28.09
CA LYS A 47 29.62 0.18 29.05
C LYS A 47 29.81 1.58 28.46
N GLY A 48 28.84 2.06 27.67
CA GLY A 48 28.89 3.40 27.06
C GLY A 48 29.91 3.57 25.94
N LYS A 49 30.50 2.47 25.43
CA LYS A 49 31.34 2.47 24.22
C LYS A 49 30.63 1.68 23.12
N PHE A 50 30.56 2.29 21.93
CA PHE A 50 30.22 1.59 20.69
C PHE A 50 31.30 0.55 20.39
N ILE A 51 30.91 -0.71 20.23
CA ILE A 51 31.85 -1.83 20.00
C ILE A 51 31.79 -2.28 18.56
N ARG A 52 30.58 -2.53 18.02
CA ARG A 52 30.38 -3.00 16.65
C ARG A 52 29.09 -2.44 16.06
N THR A 53 29.15 -2.14 14.78
CA THR A 53 27.99 -1.80 13.96
C THR A 53 27.99 -2.80 12.81
N GLU A 54 26.99 -3.67 12.75
CA GLU A 54 26.85 -4.66 11.69
C GLU A 54 25.56 -4.41 10.92
N CYS A 55 25.68 -4.19 9.61
CA CYS A 55 24.54 -4.10 8.71
C CYS A 55 24.18 -5.52 8.25
N LYS A 56 23.01 -6.01 8.67
CA LYS A 56 22.56 -7.38 8.34
C LYS A 56 21.96 -7.51 6.95
N ILE A 57 21.66 -6.39 6.30
CA ILE A 57 21.01 -6.35 4.99
C ILE A 57 21.99 -5.83 3.95
N ASN A 58 21.99 -6.44 2.77
CA ASN A 58 22.77 -5.96 1.62
C ASN A 58 21.89 -5.12 0.67
N ASP A 59 22.51 -4.44 -0.30
CA ASP A 59 21.81 -3.54 -1.22
C ASP A 59 20.78 -4.26 -2.11
N GLU A 60 21.03 -5.50 -2.50
CA GLU A 60 20.09 -6.30 -3.31
C GLU A 60 18.82 -6.61 -2.52
N GLN A 61 18.96 -7.05 -1.27
CA GLN A 61 17.86 -7.33 -0.35
C GLN A 61 17.06 -6.06 -0.04
N VAL A 62 17.74 -4.92 0.15
CA VAL A 62 17.08 -3.61 0.33
C VAL A 62 16.23 -3.27 -0.89
N ASN A 63 16.77 -3.44 -2.09
CA ASN A 63 16.05 -3.17 -3.33
C ASN A 63 14.85 -4.12 -3.51
N GLU A 64 14.98 -5.38 -3.14
CA GLU A 64 13.89 -6.35 -3.24
C GLU A 64 12.75 -6.04 -2.26
N LEU A 65 13.07 -5.76 -0.99
CA LEU A 65 12.08 -5.36 0.00
C LEU A 65 11.39 -4.05 -0.40
N TYR A 66 12.14 -3.05 -0.87
CA TYR A 66 11.56 -1.81 -1.36
C TYR A 66 10.63 -2.04 -2.57
N LYS A 67 11.03 -2.88 -3.55
CA LYS A 67 10.15 -3.21 -4.69
C LYS A 67 8.86 -3.92 -4.26
N LEU A 68 8.90 -4.66 -3.16
CA LEU A 68 7.75 -5.38 -2.61
C LEU A 68 6.77 -4.47 -1.87
N VAL A 69 7.25 -3.57 -1.01
CA VAL A 69 6.38 -2.77 -0.11
C VAL A 69 6.37 -1.26 -0.36
N GLY A 70 7.31 -0.76 -1.13
CA GLY A 70 7.45 0.66 -1.43
C GLY A 70 7.82 1.50 -0.22
N GLY A 71 7.33 2.74 -0.19
CA GLY A 71 7.68 3.73 0.83
C GLY A 71 6.83 3.74 2.09
N ARG A 72 5.90 2.79 2.24
CA ARG A 72 4.98 2.77 3.36
C ARG A 72 5.72 2.44 4.67
N ALA A 73 5.78 3.39 5.60
CA ALA A 73 6.55 3.23 6.83
C ALA A 73 6.15 2.00 7.68
N VAL A 74 4.85 1.66 7.73
CA VAL A 74 4.36 0.48 8.46
C VAL A 74 4.84 -0.82 7.80
N ASP A 75 4.75 -0.90 6.48
CA ASP A 75 5.12 -2.10 5.73
C ASP A 75 6.65 -2.26 5.72
N LEU A 76 7.40 -1.17 5.52
CA LEU A 76 8.86 -1.12 5.66
C LEU A 76 9.33 -1.61 7.03
N LYS A 77 8.65 -1.15 8.10
CA LYS A 77 8.92 -1.61 9.47
C LYS A 77 8.68 -3.10 9.61
N ASP A 78 7.57 -3.60 9.08
CA ASP A 78 7.18 -5.00 9.21
C ASP A 78 8.16 -5.93 8.49
N VAL A 79 8.48 -5.67 7.22
CA VAL A 79 9.43 -6.50 6.46
C VAL A 79 10.84 -6.46 7.04
N ALA A 80 11.28 -5.32 7.57
CA ALA A 80 12.56 -5.22 8.26
C ALA A 80 12.59 -6.06 9.55
N ASN A 81 11.49 -6.07 10.33
CA ASN A 81 11.41 -6.88 11.54
C ASN A 81 11.40 -8.37 11.20
N LYS A 82 10.64 -8.80 10.18
CA LYS A 82 10.62 -10.20 9.70
C LYS A 82 12.00 -10.63 9.21
N PHE A 83 12.70 -9.76 8.46
CA PHE A 83 14.07 -10.00 8.03
C PHE A 83 15.03 -10.18 9.22
N LEU A 84 14.96 -9.28 10.22
CA LEU A 84 15.79 -9.36 11.43
C LEU A 84 15.48 -10.59 12.29
N ALA A 85 14.26 -11.11 12.23
CA ALA A 85 13.85 -12.36 12.87
C ALA A 85 14.36 -13.62 12.13
N GLY A 86 15.05 -13.46 11.01
CA GLY A 86 15.68 -14.55 10.26
C GLY A 86 14.80 -15.19 9.19
N HIS A 87 13.67 -14.57 8.84
CA HIS A 87 12.87 -15.03 7.70
C HIS A 87 13.62 -14.79 6.38
N SER A 88 13.54 -15.75 5.46
CA SER A 88 14.05 -15.55 4.10
C SER A 88 13.19 -14.55 3.33
N LEU A 89 13.75 -13.93 2.29
CA LEU A 89 13.04 -12.96 1.47
C LEU A 89 11.81 -13.56 0.79
N GLU A 90 11.89 -14.83 0.37
CA GLU A 90 10.77 -15.56 -0.25
C GLU A 90 9.61 -15.72 0.73
N VAL A 91 9.90 -16.06 1.99
CA VAL A 91 8.88 -16.19 3.05
C VAL A 91 8.23 -14.84 3.33
N ILE A 92 9.03 -13.77 3.46
CA ILE A 92 8.52 -12.41 3.67
C ILE A 92 7.60 -12.01 2.52
N LYS A 93 8.02 -12.24 1.29
CA LYS A 93 7.26 -11.95 0.08
C LYS A 93 5.94 -12.69 0.03
N GLN A 94 5.94 -13.98 0.34
CA GLN A 94 4.72 -14.77 0.39
C GLN A 94 3.75 -14.24 1.45
N GLN A 95 4.24 -13.91 2.65
CA GLN A 95 3.42 -13.33 3.71
C GLN A 95 2.78 -12.01 3.29
N VAL A 96 3.54 -11.09 2.68
CA VAL A 96 3.01 -9.82 2.17
C VAL A 96 1.93 -10.06 1.10
N LEU A 97 2.16 -10.99 0.18
CA LEU A 97 1.16 -11.33 -0.85
C LEU A 97 -0.11 -11.94 -0.24
N THR A 98 0.01 -12.82 0.75
CA THR A 98 -1.13 -13.39 1.47
C THR A 98 -1.90 -12.31 2.22
N GLU A 99 -1.22 -11.37 2.89
CA GLU A 99 -1.88 -10.25 3.55
C GLU A 99 -2.64 -9.36 2.56
N VAL A 100 -2.08 -9.10 1.37
CA VAL A 100 -2.79 -8.37 0.31
C VAL A 100 -3.99 -9.16 -0.21
N GLU A 101 -3.85 -10.46 -0.47
CA GLU A 101 -4.94 -11.32 -0.91
C GLU A 101 -6.11 -11.33 0.08
N THR A 102 -5.84 -11.40 1.39
CA THR A 102 -6.90 -11.34 2.40
C THR A 102 -7.66 -10.00 2.38
N LYS A 103 -6.99 -8.90 2.00
CA LYS A 103 -7.65 -7.60 1.80
C LYS A 103 -8.54 -7.63 0.56
N PHE A 104 -8.10 -8.26 -0.54
CA PHE A 104 -8.93 -8.45 -1.74
C PHE A 104 -10.18 -9.31 -1.44
N GLN A 105 -10.03 -10.38 -0.67
CA GLN A 105 -11.14 -11.22 -0.21
C GLN A 105 -12.13 -10.41 0.64
N SER A 106 -11.61 -9.65 1.61
CA SER A 106 -12.45 -8.79 2.48
C SER A 106 -13.15 -7.69 1.69
N ALA A 107 -12.51 -7.19 0.63
CA ALA A 107 -13.06 -6.20 -0.29
C ALA A 107 -14.07 -6.79 -1.29
N GLN A 108 -14.25 -8.12 -1.33
CA GLN A 108 -15.05 -8.80 -2.34
C GLN A 108 -14.60 -8.45 -3.77
N LEU A 109 -13.28 -8.43 -3.98
CA LEU A 109 -12.62 -8.06 -5.23
C LEU A 109 -12.00 -9.25 -5.97
N LEU A 110 -12.28 -10.50 -5.58
CA LEU A 110 -11.83 -11.70 -6.29
C LEU A 110 -12.88 -12.21 -7.27
N PRO A 111 -12.52 -13.09 -8.24
CA PRO A 111 -13.48 -13.62 -9.19
C PRO A 111 -14.72 -14.22 -8.54
N ASN A 112 -15.88 -13.89 -9.10
CA ASN A 112 -17.23 -14.23 -8.60
C ASN A 112 -17.72 -13.45 -7.38
N ASP A 113 -16.89 -12.56 -6.80
CA ASP A 113 -17.35 -11.68 -5.73
C ASP A 113 -18.19 -10.50 -6.27
N PRO A 114 -19.09 -9.91 -5.44
CA PRO A 114 -19.96 -8.81 -5.84
C PRO A 114 -19.25 -7.58 -6.43
N HIS A 115 -18.08 -7.21 -5.92
CA HIS A 115 -17.37 -5.99 -6.33
C HIS A 115 -16.30 -6.25 -7.39
N TYR A 116 -16.15 -7.49 -7.86
CA TYR A 116 -15.08 -7.91 -8.77
C TYR A 116 -15.03 -7.12 -10.08
N GLU A 117 -16.13 -7.05 -10.82
CA GLU A 117 -16.17 -6.37 -12.13
C GLU A 117 -15.89 -4.87 -12.01
N VAL A 118 -16.43 -4.26 -10.95
CA VAL A 118 -16.20 -2.84 -10.63
C VAL A 118 -14.74 -2.61 -10.26
N GLY A 119 -14.19 -3.42 -9.36
CA GLY A 119 -12.79 -3.33 -8.96
C GLY A 119 -11.83 -3.59 -10.11
N LYS A 120 -12.15 -4.53 -11.01
CA LYS A 120 -11.36 -4.81 -12.22
C LYS A 120 -11.26 -3.57 -13.12
N CYS A 121 -12.35 -2.81 -13.27
CA CYS A 121 -12.33 -1.57 -14.03
C CYS A 121 -11.47 -0.50 -13.34
N ILE A 122 -11.65 -0.31 -12.03
CA ILE A 122 -10.85 0.64 -11.23
C ILE A 122 -9.35 0.30 -11.30
N ILE A 123 -9.00 -0.98 -11.12
CA ILE A 123 -7.63 -1.48 -11.20
C ILE A 123 -7.04 -1.21 -12.58
N SER A 124 -7.81 -1.45 -13.64
CA SER A 124 -7.36 -1.19 -15.02
C SER A 124 -7.02 0.28 -15.23
N ASP A 125 -7.91 1.20 -14.80
CA ASP A 125 -7.66 2.65 -14.88
C ASP A 125 -6.44 3.07 -14.05
N LEU A 126 -6.29 2.53 -12.83
CA LEU A 126 -5.16 2.86 -11.96
C LEU A 126 -3.83 2.32 -12.51
N LEU A 127 -3.82 1.18 -13.19
CA LEU A 127 -2.62 0.69 -13.87
C LEU A 127 -2.21 1.59 -15.04
N GLU A 128 -3.18 2.17 -15.76
CA GLU A 128 -2.94 3.07 -16.90
C GLU A 128 -2.53 4.48 -16.46
N TYR A 129 -3.26 5.08 -15.52
CA TYR A 129 -3.13 6.49 -15.15
C TYR A 129 -2.36 6.75 -13.85
N LYS A 130 -2.05 5.69 -13.07
CA LYS A 130 -1.46 5.73 -11.71
C LYS A 130 -2.35 6.35 -10.62
N GLU A 131 -3.16 7.33 -10.97
CA GLU A 131 -4.16 7.95 -10.12
C GLU A 131 -5.43 8.28 -10.91
N ILE A 132 -6.58 8.29 -10.26
CA ILE A 132 -7.84 8.74 -10.85
C ILE A 132 -8.51 9.76 -9.94
N SER A 133 -9.32 10.65 -10.50
CA SER A 133 -10.11 11.58 -9.67
C SER A 133 -11.12 10.83 -8.81
N PHE A 134 -11.40 11.33 -7.61
CA PHE A 134 -12.42 10.74 -6.74
C PHE A 134 -13.82 10.75 -7.39
N LEU A 135 -14.12 11.72 -8.25
CA LEU A 135 -15.37 11.75 -9.02
C LEU A 135 -15.42 10.61 -10.04
N THR A 136 -14.30 10.30 -10.71
CA THR A 136 -14.19 9.12 -11.59
C THR A 136 -14.37 7.84 -10.79
N PHE A 137 -13.66 7.71 -9.66
CA PHE A 137 -13.81 6.58 -8.74
C PHE A 137 -15.27 6.40 -8.30
N LYS A 138 -15.96 7.48 -7.91
CA LYS A 138 -17.35 7.42 -7.45
C LYS A 138 -18.33 6.93 -8.51
N LYS A 139 -18.08 7.22 -9.79
CA LYS A 139 -18.96 6.79 -10.91
C LYS A 139 -19.01 5.28 -11.10
N TYR A 140 -18.04 4.55 -10.56
CA TYR A 140 -18.02 3.09 -10.58
C TYR A 140 -19.07 2.43 -9.68
N PHE A 141 -19.65 3.19 -8.73
CA PHE A 141 -20.57 2.67 -7.73
C PHE A 141 -21.97 3.28 -7.88
N ASN A 142 -22.99 2.44 -7.76
CA ASN A 142 -24.39 2.89 -7.76
C ASN A 142 -24.85 3.28 -6.36
N LYS A 143 -24.26 2.69 -5.31
CA LYS A 143 -24.59 2.94 -3.91
C LYS A 143 -23.38 3.50 -3.16
N THR A 144 -23.66 4.38 -2.19
CA THR A 144 -22.59 4.97 -1.37
C THR A 144 -21.98 3.94 -0.40
N ASP A 145 -22.74 2.94 0.00
CA ASP A 145 -22.28 1.89 0.93
C ASP A 145 -21.23 0.98 0.26
N GLU A 146 -21.48 0.53 -0.96
CA GLU A 146 -20.53 -0.26 -1.78
C GLU A 146 -19.20 0.48 -1.96
N LEU A 147 -19.27 1.79 -2.25
CA LEU A 147 -18.08 2.65 -2.34
C LEU A 147 -17.30 2.69 -1.03
N ASN A 148 -18.00 2.82 0.10
CA ASN A 148 -17.38 2.88 1.43
C ASN A 148 -16.71 1.55 1.79
N GLU A 149 -17.40 0.42 1.56
CA GLU A 149 -16.86 -0.92 1.80
C GLU A 149 -15.54 -1.14 1.04
N VAL A 150 -15.52 -0.79 -0.24
CA VAL A 150 -14.31 -0.93 -1.08
C VAL A 150 -13.18 -0.02 -0.59
N LEU A 151 -13.45 1.22 -0.17
CA LEU A 151 -12.43 2.10 0.42
C LEU A 151 -11.97 1.65 1.82
N GLU A 152 -12.83 0.98 2.59
CA GLU A 152 -12.49 0.46 3.93
C GLU A 152 -11.56 -0.74 3.90
N SER A 153 -11.57 -1.49 2.79
CA SER A 153 -10.69 -2.65 2.59
C SER A 153 -9.19 -2.32 2.50
N ASN A 154 -8.81 -1.05 2.38
CA ASN A 154 -7.43 -0.60 2.21
C ASN A 154 -6.73 -1.24 0.99
N ILE A 155 -7.48 -1.53 -0.08
CA ILE A 155 -6.92 -1.80 -1.41
C ILE A 155 -6.64 -0.50 -2.16
N PHE A 156 -7.52 0.48 -2.01
CA PHE A 156 -7.41 1.82 -2.59
C PHE A 156 -7.15 2.87 -1.50
N ALA A 157 -6.37 3.89 -1.82
CA ALA A 157 -6.17 5.06 -0.97
C ALA A 157 -6.96 6.25 -1.53
N TYR A 158 -7.61 7.00 -0.65
CA TYR A 158 -8.18 8.30 -0.99
C TYR A 158 -7.28 9.41 -0.46
N TYR A 159 -6.73 10.23 -1.36
CA TYR A 159 -5.92 11.39 -1.02
C TYR A 159 -6.77 12.65 -1.06
N LEU A 160 -7.04 13.20 0.12
CA LEU A 160 -7.96 14.31 0.27
C LEU A 160 -7.44 15.57 -0.43
N THR A 161 -6.15 15.87 -0.27
CA THR A 161 -5.55 17.12 -0.76
C THR A 161 -5.67 17.26 -2.27
N LYS A 162 -5.49 16.14 -2.98
CA LYS A 162 -5.59 16.05 -4.44
C LYS A 162 -6.99 15.69 -4.92
N ASN A 163 -7.85 15.19 -4.01
CA ASN A 163 -9.12 14.57 -4.32
C ASN A 163 -8.98 13.43 -5.36
N THR A 164 -7.96 12.60 -5.19
CA THR A 164 -7.64 11.47 -6.07
C THR A 164 -7.66 10.14 -5.32
N VAL A 165 -7.74 9.06 -6.09
CA VAL A 165 -7.65 7.68 -5.62
C VAL A 165 -6.48 6.99 -6.29
N THR A 166 -5.71 6.20 -5.53
CA THR A 166 -4.61 5.36 -6.00
C THR A 166 -4.71 3.96 -5.40
N PHE A 167 -3.78 3.06 -5.75
CA PHE A 167 -3.53 1.89 -4.91
C PHE A 167 -3.07 2.29 -3.53
N GLN A 168 -3.49 1.53 -2.53
CA GLN A 168 -3.16 1.83 -1.15
C GLN A 168 -1.67 1.66 -0.85
N SER A 169 -0.99 0.72 -1.50
CA SER A 169 0.42 0.42 -1.29
C SER A 169 1.03 -0.21 -2.53
N GLN A 170 2.36 -0.19 -2.63
CA GLN A 170 3.07 -0.88 -3.70
C GLN A 170 2.87 -2.40 -3.65
N SER A 171 2.64 -2.99 -2.48
CA SER A 171 2.32 -4.41 -2.36
C SER A 171 1.01 -4.80 -3.05
N VAL A 172 0.02 -3.90 -3.04
CA VAL A 172 -1.24 -4.09 -3.78
C VAL A 172 -0.96 -4.10 -5.29
N GLU A 173 -0.22 -3.11 -5.79
CA GLU A 173 0.16 -3.07 -7.22
C GLU A 173 0.98 -4.30 -7.62
N TYR A 174 1.93 -4.71 -6.78
CA TYR A 174 2.77 -5.90 -7.00
C TYR A 174 1.93 -7.19 -7.06
N TYR A 175 0.95 -7.35 -6.16
CA TYR A 175 0.02 -8.48 -6.17
C TYR A 175 -0.82 -8.52 -7.45
N ILE A 176 -1.36 -7.38 -7.88
CA ILE A 176 -2.14 -7.28 -9.12
C ILE A 176 -1.29 -7.68 -10.34
N GLN A 177 -0.06 -7.17 -10.43
CA GLN A 177 0.86 -7.50 -11.53
C GLN A 177 1.18 -9.00 -11.57
N LYS A 178 1.33 -9.63 -10.40
CA LYS A 178 1.57 -11.08 -10.29
C LYS A 178 0.37 -11.93 -10.70
N ASN A 179 -0.84 -11.41 -10.52
CA ASN A 179 -2.11 -12.07 -10.85
C ASN A 179 -2.82 -11.34 -12.00
N SER A 180 -2.05 -10.93 -13.01
CA SER A 180 -2.55 -10.09 -14.09
C SER A 180 -3.62 -10.79 -14.95
N ASP A 181 -3.58 -12.11 -15.04
CA ASP A 181 -4.60 -12.96 -15.65
C ASP A 181 -5.99 -12.79 -15.00
N ILE A 182 -6.01 -12.49 -13.70
CA ILE A 182 -7.23 -12.24 -12.95
C ILE A 182 -7.71 -10.80 -13.20
N PHE A 183 -6.83 -9.83 -13.00
CA PHE A 183 -7.22 -8.41 -12.86
C PHE A 183 -7.10 -7.58 -14.12
N VAL A 184 -6.30 -7.98 -15.10
CA VAL A 184 -6.08 -7.20 -16.33
C VAL A 184 -7.04 -7.69 -17.40
N LYS A 185 -7.79 -6.78 -18.03
CA LYS A 185 -8.56 -7.13 -19.22
C LYS A 185 -7.60 -7.51 -20.35
N GLU A 186 -7.84 -8.62 -21.03
CA GLU A 186 -7.19 -8.88 -22.31
C GLU A 186 -7.51 -7.69 -23.23
N LYS A 187 -6.47 -6.98 -23.68
CA LYS A 187 -6.64 -5.95 -24.71
C LYS A 187 -7.06 -6.70 -25.97
N SER A 188 -8.36 -6.66 -26.29
CA SER A 188 -8.83 -7.08 -27.61
C SER A 188 -8.17 -6.14 -28.63
N ILE A 189 -7.18 -6.67 -29.36
CA ILE A 189 -6.62 -6.01 -30.54
C ILE A 189 -7.79 -5.87 -31.52
N LYS A 190 -8.29 -4.65 -31.68
CA LYS A 190 -9.21 -4.27 -32.76
C LYS A 190 -8.40 -3.60 -33.86
#